data_AF-A0A1C5CMT4-F1
#
_entry.id   AF-A0A1C5CMT4-F1
#
_cell.length_a   1.000
_cell.length_b   1.000
_cell.length_c   1.000
_cell.angle_alpha   90.00
_cell.angle_beta   90.00
_cell.angle_gamma   90.00
#
_symmetry.space_group_name_H-M   'P 1'
#
loop_
_entity.id
_entity.type
_entity.pdbx_description
1 polymer ?
#
loop_
_entity_poly.entity_id
_entity_poly.type
_entity_poly.pdbx_seq_one_letter_code
_entity_poly.pdbx_strand_id
1 'polypeptide(L)'
;MDRPRRPGGQRVLLEPREIYRDTGPIAAVVVDCADPRTMARFWDEAMDWTLHEVTDDQAVLRSAKGVGPYVEFLRTPGVKAVPDRVHIDLLPYPGDDQEAEVARLRALGATDLDLGRGDVPWRCLADPEGHEFCVLAPS
;
A
#
# COMPACT_ATOMS: atom_id res chain seq x y z
N MET A 1 -27.43 9.55 17.00
CA MET A 1 -28.34 9.46 15.85
C MET A 1 -27.57 8.79 14.74
N ASP A 2 -27.82 7.49 14.57
CA ASP A 2 -27.03 6.62 13.69
C ASP A 2 -27.43 6.87 12.23
N ARG A 3 -26.47 7.15 11.35
CA ARG A 3 -26.73 7.43 9.93
C ARG A 3 -26.72 6.12 9.14
N PRO A 4 -27.67 5.92 8.21
CA PRO A 4 -27.75 4.68 7.46
C PRO A 4 -26.57 4.55 6.49
N ARG A 5 -25.89 3.39 6.50
CA ARG A 5 -24.87 3.02 5.49
C ARG A 5 -25.57 2.80 4.15
N ARG A 6 -25.11 3.51 3.10
CA ARG A 6 -25.53 3.25 1.72
C ARG A 6 -24.66 2.16 1.09
N PRO A 7 -25.20 1.31 0.20
CA PRO A 7 -24.42 0.30 -0.50
C PRO A 7 -23.66 0.97 -1.67
N GLY A 8 -22.36 0.71 -1.75
CA GLY A 8 -21.48 1.19 -2.82
C GLY A 8 -20.30 1.99 -2.27
N GLY A 9 -19.10 1.39 -2.34
CA GLY A 9 -17.77 2.00 -2.13
C GLY A 9 -17.66 2.89 -0.90
N GLN A 10 -17.05 2.39 0.16
CA GLN A 10 -16.78 3.18 1.35
C GLN A 10 -15.88 4.37 0.97
N ARG A 11 -16.50 5.53 0.74
CA ARG A 11 -15.78 6.77 0.53
C ARG A 11 -15.12 7.09 1.85
N VAL A 12 -13.82 6.81 1.97
CA VAL A 12 -13.03 7.15 3.15
C VAL A 12 -13.02 8.67 3.24
N LEU A 13 -13.89 9.23 4.08
CA LEU A 13 -13.83 10.63 4.46
C LEU A 13 -12.78 10.72 5.57
N LEU A 14 -11.58 11.15 5.20
CA LEU A 14 -10.56 11.47 6.18
C LEU A 14 -10.97 12.75 6.90
N GLU A 15 -11.25 12.63 8.19
CA GLU A 15 -11.43 13.79 9.05
C GLU A 15 -10.06 14.45 9.32
N PRO A 16 -9.99 15.78 9.49
CA PRO A 16 -8.75 16.44 9.89
C PRO A 16 -8.23 15.88 11.22
N ARG A 17 -7.00 15.35 11.22
CA ARG A 17 -6.30 14.80 12.40
C ARG A 17 -4.97 15.50 12.58
N GLU A 18 -4.52 15.65 13.82
CA GLU A 18 -3.24 16.30 14.15
C GLU A 18 -2.05 15.58 13.49
N ILE A 19 -2.16 14.26 13.30
CA ILE A 19 -1.11 13.43 12.68
C ILE A 19 -0.78 13.86 11.24
N TYR A 20 -1.70 14.56 10.55
CA TYR A 20 -1.54 14.99 9.15
C TYR A 20 -0.92 16.39 9.01
N ARG A 21 -0.59 17.07 10.10
CA ARG A 21 -0.19 18.49 10.07
C ARG A 21 1.06 18.80 9.23
N ASP A 22 1.93 17.82 9.03
CA ASP A 22 3.25 17.95 8.39
C ASP A 22 3.39 17.03 7.15
N THR A 23 2.29 16.48 6.64
CA THR A 23 2.32 15.58 5.47
C THR A 23 2.48 16.33 4.14
N GLY A 24 2.23 17.63 4.13
CA GLY A 24 2.20 18.45 2.92
C GLY A 24 0.82 18.41 2.24
N PRO A 25 0.74 18.47 0.89
CA PRO A 25 -0.54 18.61 0.19
C PRO A 25 -1.37 17.32 0.12
N ILE A 26 -0.79 16.18 0.50
CA ILE A 26 -1.46 14.88 0.54
C ILE A 26 -1.39 14.38 1.99
N ALA A 27 -2.54 14.09 2.60
CA ALA A 27 -2.60 13.58 3.97
C ALA A 27 -2.27 12.09 4.03
N ALA A 28 -3.00 11.28 3.24
CA ALA A 28 -2.82 9.85 3.18
C ALA A 28 -3.23 9.30 1.80
N VAL A 29 -2.62 8.18 1.44
CA VAL A 29 -3.10 7.25 0.42
C VAL A 29 -3.78 6.11 1.16
N VAL A 30 -5.06 5.89 0.88
CA VAL A 30 -5.86 4.87 1.58
C VAL A 30 -6.16 3.73 0.63
N VAL A 31 -5.81 2.52 1.06
CA VAL A 31 -5.98 1.26 0.34
C VAL A 31 -6.90 0.38 1.18
N ASP A 32 -7.91 -0.21 0.54
CA ASP A 32 -8.80 -1.13 1.24
C ASP A 32 -8.09 -2.48 1.41
N CYS A 33 -8.32 -3.22 2.48
CA CYS A 33 -7.75 -4.56 2.69
C CYS A 33 -8.72 -5.48 3.46
N ALA A 34 -8.43 -6.77 3.46
CA ALA A 34 -9.11 -7.80 4.22
C ALA A 34 -8.42 -8.06 5.57
N ASP A 35 -7.10 -7.94 5.67
CA ASP A 35 -6.31 -8.12 6.89
C ASP A 35 -5.21 -7.05 7.02
N PRO A 36 -5.49 -5.95 7.74
CA PRO A 36 -4.52 -4.89 7.97
C PRO A 36 -3.22 -5.36 8.62
N ARG A 37 -3.24 -6.44 9.42
CA ARG A 37 -2.02 -6.96 10.05
C ARG A 37 -1.12 -7.66 9.04
N THR A 38 -1.70 -8.31 8.04
CA THR A 38 -0.96 -8.91 6.93
C THR A 38 -0.38 -7.82 6.04
N MET A 39 -1.16 -6.78 5.74
CA MET A 39 -0.66 -5.61 5.00
C MET A 39 0.46 -4.89 5.75
N ALA A 40 0.33 -4.67 7.05
CA ALA A 40 1.37 -4.05 7.87
C ALA A 40 2.69 -4.83 7.78
N ARG A 41 2.65 -6.16 7.98
CA ARG A 41 3.86 -7.00 7.93
C ARG A 41 4.58 -6.94 6.58
N PHE A 42 3.82 -6.94 5.49
CA PHE A 42 4.40 -6.89 4.16
C PHE A 42 4.93 -5.49 3.82
N TRP A 43 4.09 -4.46 3.98
CA TRP A 43 4.38 -3.11 3.49
C TRP A 43 5.35 -2.32 4.36
N ASP A 44 5.46 -2.62 5.66
CA ASP A 44 6.52 -2.09 6.54
C ASP A 44 7.90 -2.50 6.01
N GLU A 45 8.11 -3.81 5.84
CA GLU A 45 9.38 -4.34 5.33
C GLU A 45 9.61 -4.04 3.84
N ALA A 46 8.56 -3.99 3.01
CA ALA A 46 8.70 -3.67 1.60
C ALA A 46 9.22 -2.25 1.38
N MET A 47 8.74 -1.27 2.16
CA MET A 47 9.08 0.15 1.98
C MET A 47 10.18 0.66 2.94
N ASP A 48 10.50 -0.08 4.01
CA ASP A 48 11.28 0.42 5.14
C ASP A 48 10.62 1.66 5.78
N TRP A 49 9.29 1.61 5.93
CA TRP A 49 8.46 2.70 6.46
C TRP A 49 7.98 2.39 7.86
N THR A 50 8.06 3.37 8.76
CA THR A 50 7.62 3.24 10.14
C THR A 50 6.14 2.89 10.24
N LEU A 51 5.84 1.76 10.89
CA LEU A 51 4.49 1.40 11.32
C LEU A 51 4.06 2.27 12.52
N HIS A 52 3.10 3.16 12.31
CA HIS A 52 2.56 4.05 13.34
C HIS A 52 1.42 3.40 14.13
N GLU A 53 0.59 2.61 13.47
CA GLU A 53 -0.54 1.95 14.10
C GLU A 53 -0.85 0.64 13.36
N VAL A 54 -1.19 -0.40 14.13
CA VAL A 54 -1.81 -1.60 13.59
C VAL A 54 -2.88 -2.12 14.55
N THR A 55 -4.10 -2.25 14.04
CA THR A 55 -5.25 -2.78 14.74
C THR A 55 -5.90 -3.87 13.89
N ASP A 56 -7.04 -4.40 14.35
CA ASP A 56 -7.82 -5.30 13.50
C ASP A 56 -8.46 -4.55 12.33
N ASP A 57 -8.71 -3.24 12.46
CA ASP A 57 -9.42 -2.44 11.46
C ASP A 57 -8.51 -1.64 10.53
N GLN A 58 -7.25 -1.36 10.92
CA GLN A 58 -6.34 -0.57 10.09
C GLN A 58 -4.86 -0.82 10.35
N ALA A 59 -4.04 -0.50 9.35
CA ALA A 59 -2.60 -0.33 9.46
C ALA A 59 -2.18 1.01 8.86
N VAL A 60 -1.32 1.75 9.56
CA VAL A 60 -0.92 3.11 9.21
C VAL A 60 0.60 3.19 9.17
N LEU A 61 1.15 3.51 8.01
CA LEU A 61 2.60 3.59 7.76
C LEU A 61 2.99 4.97 7.26
N ARG A 62 4.22 5.38 7.56
CA ARG A 62 4.82 6.61 7.03
C ARG A 62 6.31 6.45 6.84
N SER A 63 6.90 7.22 5.92
CA SER A 63 8.35 7.29 5.75
C SER A 63 9.06 7.40 7.10
N ALA A 64 10.13 6.64 7.30
CA ALA A 64 10.96 6.68 8.51
C ALA A 64 11.53 8.09 8.81
N LYS A 65 11.57 8.97 7.80
CA LYS A 65 11.99 10.38 7.95
C LYS A 65 10.86 11.30 8.45
N GLY A 66 9.64 10.78 8.63
CA GLY A 66 8.47 11.56 9.07
C GLY A 66 7.96 12.56 8.04
N VAL A 67 8.27 12.38 6.75
CA VAL A 67 7.90 13.30 5.66
C VAL A 67 6.92 12.65 4.69
N GLY A 68 6.12 13.49 4.02
CA GLY A 68 5.14 13.02 3.03
C GLY A 68 3.87 12.42 3.65
N PRO A 69 2.98 11.85 2.80
CA PRO A 69 1.70 11.29 3.22
C PRO A 69 1.88 9.99 4.01
N TYR A 70 0.83 9.59 4.72
CA TYR A 70 0.68 8.23 5.23
C TYR A 70 0.22 7.28 4.13
N VAL A 71 0.53 5.99 4.28
CA VAL A 71 -0.15 4.90 3.58
C VAL A 71 -1.00 4.17 4.62
N GLU A 72 -2.30 4.08 4.37
CA GLU A 72 -3.26 3.48 5.29
C GLU A 72 -3.96 2.30 4.62
N PHE A 73 -3.89 1.12 5.25
CA PHE A 73 -4.64 -0.06 4.85
C PHE A 73 -5.85 -0.20 5.76
N LEU A 74 -7.06 -0.02 5.24
CA LEU A 74 -8.30 -0.05 6.02
C LEU A 74 -9.09 -1.33 5.74
N ARG A 75 -9.57 -1.98 6.80
CA ARG A 75 -10.42 -3.17 6.67
C ARG A 75 -11.74 -2.79 6.03
N THR A 76 -12.03 -3.38 4.87
CA THR A 76 -13.33 -3.26 4.22
C THR A 76 -14.04 -4.61 4.19
N PRO A 77 -15.21 -4.77 4.85
CA PRO A 77 -15.92 -6.05 4.90
C PRO A 77 -16.48 -6.46 3.53
N GLY A 78 -16.08 -7.64 3.04
CA GLY A 78 -16.65 -8.28 1.86
C GLY A 78 -15.70 -8.36 0.66
N VAL A 79 -16.08 -9.16 -0.35
CA VAL A 79 -15.32 -9.26 -1.61
C VAL A 79 -15.45 -7.93 -2.35
N LYS A 80 -14.31 -7.27 -2.64
CA LYS A 80 -14.30 -6.07 -3.48
C LYS A 80 -14.92 -6.39 -4.83
N ALA A 81 -15.97 -5.64 -5.20
CA ALA A 81 -16.60 -5.77 -6.50
C ALA A 81 -15.74 -5.18 -7.64
N VAL A 82 -14.79 -4.32 -7.30
CA VAL A 82 -13.88 -3.64 -8.23
C VAL A 82 -12.49 -3.59 -7.59
N PRO A 83 -11.41 -3.88 -8.33
CA PRO A 83 -10.05 -3.70 -7.83
C PRO A 83 -9.80 -2.25 -7.39
N ASP A 84 -8.86 -2.08 -6.47
CA ASP A 84 -8.39 -0.76 -6.08
C ASP A 84 -7.82 -0.03 -7.31
N ARG A 85 -8.08 1.29 -7.39
CA ARG A 85 -7.59 2.14 -8.48
C ARG A 85 -6.25 2.81 -8.18
N VAL A 86 -5.62 2.46 -7.06
CA VAL A 86 -4.30 2.96 -6.67
C VAL A 86 -3.27 1.94 -7.11
N HIS A 87 -2.24 2.40 -7.79
CA HIS A 87 -1.08 1.60 -8.17
C HIS A 87 0.14 2.21 -7.48
N ILE A 88 0.89 1.40 -6.74
CA ILE A 88 2.09 1.82 -6.02
C ILE A 88 3.29 1.35 -6.82
N ASP A 89 4.20 2.27 -7.14
CA ASP A 89 5.47 1.98 -7.78
C ASP A 89 6.59 2.11 -6.74
N LEU A 90 7.25 0.99 -6.43
CA LEU A 90 8.45 0.96 -5.61
C LEU A 90 9.67 1.25 -6.46
N LEU A 91 10.54 2.11 -5.94
CA LEU A 91 11.83 2.41 -6.54
C LEU A 91 12.92 1.85 -5.62
N PRO A 92 13.76 0.90 -6.08
CA PRO A 92 14.93 0.47 -5.32
C PRO A 92 15.83 1.65 -4.97
N TYR A 93 16.57 1.58 -3.86
CA TYR A 93 17.48 2.66 -3.49
C TYR A 93 18.62 2.79 -4.51
N PRO A 94 19.26 3.97 -4.63
CA PRO A 94 20.38 4.15 -5.54
C PRO A 94 21.49 3.11 -5.30
N GLY A 95 21.77 2.30 -6.31
CA GLY A 95 22.77 1.23 -6.26
C GLY A 95 22.23 -0.17 -5.98
N ASP A 96 20.95 -0.32 -5.63
CA ASP A 96 20.30 -1.61 -5.46
C ASP A 96 19.97 -2.27 -6.80
N ASP A 97 19.99 -3.60 -6.83
CA ASP A 97 19.62 -4.40 -7.99
C ASP A 97 18.11 -4.72 -7.97
N GLN A 98 17.43 -4.48 -9.10
CA GLN A 98 15.98 -4.68 -9.21
C GLN A 98 15.58 -6.15 -9.00
N GLU A 99 16.34 -7.10 -9.52
CA GLU A 99 16.00 -8.53 -9.41
C GLU A 99 16.23 -9.04 -7.99
N ALA A 100 17.27 -8.56 -7.31
CA ALA A 100 17.50 -8.82 -5.90
C ALA A 100 16.34 -8.27 -5.05
N GLU A 101 15.87 -7.06 -5.34
CA GLU A 101 14.74 -6.45 -4.64
C GLU A 101 13.43 -7.23 -4.87
N VAL A 102 13.16 -7.63 -6.11
CA VAL A 102 12.01 -8.47 -6.45
C VAL A 102 12.09 -9.82 -5.73
N ALA A 103 13.28 -10.45 -5.65
CA ALA A 103 13.48 -11.68 -4.90
C ALA A 103 13.20 -11.50 -3.39
N ARG A 104 13.61 -10.36 -2.81
CA ARG A 104 13.32 -10.01 -1.41
C ARG A 104 11.81 -9.86 -1.19
N LEU A 105 11.12 -9.13 -2.04
CA LEU A 105 9.67 -8.92 -1.94
C LEU A 105 8.88 -10.23 -2.08
N ARG A 106 9.33 -11.14 -2.95
CA ARG A 106 8.77 -12.50 -3.04
C ARG A 106 8.95 -13.29 -1.74
N ALA A 107 10.11 -13.17 -1.10
CA ALA A 107 10.35 -13.81 0.20
C ALA A 107 9.43 -13.25 1.31
N LEU A 108 8.98 -12.00 1.20
CA LEU A 108 8.00 -11.38 2.09
C LEU A 108 6.54 -11.77 1.78
N GLY A 109 6.29 -12.48 0.67
CA GLY A 109 4.97 -12.98 0.29
C GLY A 109 4.37 -12.34 -0.96
N ALA A 110 5.11 -11.51 -1.69
CA ALA A 110 4.66 -11.03 -2.99
C ALA A 110 4.61 -12.16 -4.04
N THR A 111 3.67 -12.09 -4.96
CA THR A 111 3.55 -13.03 -6.08
C THR A 111 3.75 -12.32 -7.41
N ASP A 112 4.27 -13.04 -8.41
CA ASP A 112 4.42 -12.51 -9.77
C ASP A 112 3.05 -12.21 -10.39
N LEU A 113 2.95 -11.06 -11.06
CA LEU A 113 1.75 -10.63 -11.75
C LEU A 113 2.08 -10.35 -13.22
N ASP A 114 1.46 -11.11 -14.13
CA ASP A 114 1.56 -10.84 -15.57
C ASP A 114 0.42 -9.94 -16.02
N LEU A 115 0.74 -8.69 -16.36
CA LEU A 115 -0.21 -7.71 -16.90
C LEU A 115 -0.30 -7.73 -18.43
N GLY A 116 0.37 -8.67 -19.11
CA GLY A 116 0.37 -8.80 -20.56
C GLY A 116 1.04 -7.62 -21.28
N ARG A 117 1.92 -6.89 -20.60
CA ARG A 117 2.56 -5.67 -21.13
C ARG A 117 3.84 -5.92 -21.94
N GLY A 118 4.27 -7.17 -22.08
CA GLY A 118 5.49 -7.54 -22.79
C GLY A 118 6.75 -7.17 -22.01
N ASP A 119 7.83 -6.85 -22.71
CA ASP A 119 9.12 -6.51 -22.09
C ASP A 119 9.12 -5.05 -21.61
N VAL A 120 8.86 -4.86 -20.32
CA VAL A 120 8.84 -3.56 -19.64
C VAL A 120 9.97 -3.49 -18.61
N PRO A 121 10.55 -2.29 -18.36
CA PRO A 121 11.67 -2.13 -17.44
C PRO A 121 11.28 -2.20 -15.95
N TRP A 122 10.04 -2.56 -15.63
CA TRP A 122 9.58 -2.76 -14.25
C TRP A 122 9.07 -4.19 -14.07
N ARG A 123 9.03 -4.66 -12.83
CA ARG A 123 8.45 -5.95 -12.47
C ARG A 123 7.12 -5.74 -11.77
N CYS A 124 6.06 -6.32 -12.33
CA CYS A 124 4.73 -6.29 -11.74
C CYS A 124 4.60 -7.43 -10.72
N LEU A 125 4.17 -7.10 -9.51
CA LEU A 125 3.95 -8.03 -8.43
C LEU A 125 2.55 -7.77 -7.82
N ALA A 126 2.08 -8.72 -7.05
CA ALA A 126 0.92 -8.55 -6.19
C ALA A 126 1.32 -8.79 -4.73
N ASP A 127 0.79 -7.97 -3.83
CA ASP A 127 0.97 -8.14 -2.38
C ASP A 127 0.22 -9.40 -1.86
N PRO A 128 0.31 -9.75 -0.58
CA PRO A 128 -0.35 -10.95 -0.03
C PRO A 128 -1.89 -10.98 -0.17
N GLU A 129 -2.53 -9.85 -0.46
CA GLU A 129 -3.97 -9.75 -0.71
C GLU A 129 -4.31 -9.56 -2.19
N GLY A 130 -3.30 -9.52 -3.06
CA GLY A 130 -3.46 -9.39 -4.50
C GLY A 130 -3.46 -7.95 -5.01
N HIS A 131 -3.09 -6.95 -4.20
CA HIS A 131 -2.97 -5.58 -4.70
C HIS A 131 -1.76 -5.46 -5.64
N GLU A 132 -2.02 -4.95 -6.84
CA GLU A 132 -1.00 -4.82 -7.88
C GLU A 132 -0.04 -3.65 -7.58
N PHE A 133 1.26 -3.91 -7.67
CA PHE A 133 2.30 -2.89 -7.54
C PHE A 133 3.47 -3.21 -8.48
N CYS A 134 4.32 -2.23 -8.77
CA CYS A 134 5.51 -2.44 -9.59
C CYS A 134 6.79 -2.13 -8.83
N VAL A 135 7.88 -2.80 -9.23
CA VAL A 135 9.24 -2.44 -8.86
C VAL A 135 9.90 -1.84 -10.10
N LEU A 136 10.20 -0.55 -10.06
CA LEU A 136 10.82 0.18 -11.17
C LEU A 136 12.30 -0.22 -11.33
N ALA A 137 12.82 -0.16 -12.56
CA ALA A 137 14.26 -0.25 -12.75
C ALA A 137 14.92 1.01 -12.15
N PRO A 138 16.07 0.87 -11.48
CA PRO A 138 16.92 2.01 -11.12
C PRO A 138 17.27 2.81 -12.39
N SER A 139 17.25 4.14 -12.30
CA SER A 139 17.59 5.07 -13.39
C SER A 139 19.09 5.20 -13.62
#